data_AF-A0A0F9P4C6-F1
#
_entry.id   AF-A0A0F9P4C6-F1
#
_cell.length_a   1.000
_cell.length_b   1.000
_cell.length_c   1.000
_cell.angle_alpha   90.00
_cell.angle_beta   90.00
_cell.angle_gamma   90.00
#
_symmetry.space_group_name_H-M   'P 1'
#
loop_
_entity.id
_entity.type
_entity.pdbx_description
1 polymer ?
#
loop_
_entity_poly.entity_id
_entity_poly.type
_entity_poly.pdbx_seq_one_letter_code
_entity_poly.pdbx_strand_id
1 'polypeptide(L)'
;MLKRLKAAAEAFRKSAVEEIKEEKKTPWVKILGGVHDPSKGVKISLDWNKEFVDYLRENKITGTDDEAVVQKWVTMLFRDMMEEGKENTDETTNEFE
;
A
#
# COMPACT_ATOMS: atom_id res chain seq x y z
N MET A 1 1.58 18.02 42.76
CA MET A 1 2.40 17.61 41.59
C MET A 1 1.94 16.26 41.01
N LEU A 2 1.81 15.19 41.82
CA LEU A 2 1.41 13.84 41.38
C LEU A 2 0.08 13.73 40.58
N LYS A 3 -0.95 14.51 40.94
CA LYS A 3 -2.25 14.48 40.24
C LYS A 3 -2.16 14.94 38.77
N ARG A 4 -1.30 15.91 38.48
CA ARG A 4 -1.10 16.43 37.12
C ARG A 4 -0.35 15.44 36.23
N LEU A 5 0.62 14.71 36.80
CA LEU A 5 1.35 13.65 36.09
C LEU A 5 0.45 12.47 35.70
N LYS A 6 -0.46 12.04 36.59
CA LYS A 6 -1.42 10.97 36.27
C LYS A 6 -2.41 11.39 35.17
N ALA A 7 -2.96 12.60 35.26
CA ALA A 7 -3.87 13.12 34.24
C ALA A 7 -3.20 13.24 32.87
N ALA A 8 -1.93 13.68 32.82
CA ALA A 8 -1.17 13.76 31.57
C ALA A 8 -0.93 12.37 30.95
N ALA A 9 -0.58 11.36 31.76
CA ALA A 9 -0.37 10.00 31.27
C ALA A 9 -1.68 9.34 30.77
N GLU A 10 -2.81 9.67 31.38
CA GLU A 10 -4.12 9.17 30.96
C GLU A 10 -4.61 9.83 29.67
N ALA A 11 -4.41 11.14 29.52
CA ALA A 11 -4.68 11.86 28.28
C ALA A 11 -3.84 11.32 27.11
N PHE A 12 -2.54 11.09 27.34
CA PHE A 12 -1.65 10.52 26.33
C PHE A 12 -2.06 9.10 25.91
N ARG A 13 -2.41 8.23 26.87
CA ARG A 13 -2.93 6.89 26.55
C ARG A 13 -4.22 6.96 25.75
N LYS A 14 -5.13 7.85 26.12
CA LYS A 14 -6.40 8.01 25.41
C LYS A 14 -6.18 8.49 23.97
N SER A 15 -5.35 9.50 23.75
CA SER A 15 -5.06 10.02 22.41
C SER A 15 -4.38 8.97 21.54
N ALA A 16 -3.40 8.23 22.08
CA ALA A 16 -2.74 7.14 21.34
C ALA A 16 -3.72 6.02 20.95
N VAL A 17 -4.68 5.69 21.83
CA VAL A 17 -5.72 4.69 21.52
C VAL A 17 -6.72 5.20 20.46
N GLU A 18 -7.06 6.48 20.48
CA GLU A 18 -7.93 7.10 19.47
C GLU A 18 -7.24 7.15 18.10
N GLU A 19 -5.97 7.55 18.05
CA GLU A 19 -5.14 7.56 16.83
C GLU A 19 -5.04 6.15 16.21
N ILE A 20 -4.74 5.13 17.02
CA ILE A 20 -4.72 3.72 16.55
C ILE A 20 -6.10 3.27 16.03
N LYS A 21 -7.19 3.76 16.62
CA LYS A 21 -8.55 3.40 16.16
C LYS A 21 -8.90 4.09 14.85
N GLU A 22 -8.46 5.33 14.66
CA GLU A 22 -8.65 6.06 13.41
C GLU A 22 -7.80 5.46 12.29
N GLU A 23 -6.52 5.14 12.55
CA GLU A 23 -5.67 4.37 11.62
C GLU A 23 -6.30 3.04 11.24
N LYS A 24 -6.97 2.37 12.18
CA LYS A 24 -7.70 1.14 11.87
C LYS A 24 -8.88 1.39 10.94
N LYS A 25 -9.60 2.51 11.03
CA LYS A 25 -10.79 2.77 10.21
C LYS A 25 -10.48 3.28 8.81
N THR A 26 -9.29 3.80 8.58
CA THR A 26 -8.89 4.32 7.27
C THR A 26 -8.16 3.23 6.48
N PRO A 27 -8.50 2.98 5.20
CA PRO A 27 -7.79 2.01 4.40
C PRO A 27 -6.31 2.42 4.23
N TRP A 28 -5.38 1.52 4.57
CA TRP A 28 -3.96 1.74 4.39
C TRP A 28 -3.24 0.49 3.87
N VAL A 29 -2.15 0.73 3.15
CA VAL A 29 -1.19 -0.27 2.70
C VAL A 29 0.23 0.29 2.88
N LYS A 30 1.16 -0.56 3.30
CA LYS A 30 2.54 -0.19 3.57
C LYS A 30 3.49 -1.18 2.88
N ILE A 31 4.53 -0.65 2.25
CA ILE A 31 5.65 -1.45 1.75
C ILE A 31 6.60 -1.74 2.91
N LEU A 32 6.78 -3.02 3.23
CA LEU A 32 7.72 -3.47 4.25
C LEU A 32 9.13 -3.63 3.69
N GLY A 33 9.24 -4.02 2.42
CA GLY A 33 10.53 -4.18 1.75
C GLY A 33 10.40 -4.84 0.39
N GLY A 34 11.50 -4.84 -0.36
CA GLY A 34 11.58 -5.49 -1.67
C GLY A 34 12.90 -6.21 -1.84
N VAL A 35 12.86 -7.40 -2.44
CA VAL A 35 14.05 -8.13 -2.88
C VAL A 35 13.95 -8.28 -4.39
N HIS A 36 14.98 -7.80 -5.09
CA HIS A 36 15.13 -8.04 -6.51
C HIS A 36 15.94 -9.33 -6.71
N ASP A 37 15.31 -10.33 -7.34
CA ASP A 37 15.97 -11.54 -7.81
C ASP A 37 16.06 -11.45 -9.35
N PRO A 38 17.27 -11.39 -9.94
CA PRO A 38 17.42 -11.30 -11.40
C PRO A 38 16.76 -12.45 -12.17
N SER A 39 16.57 -13.61 -11.53
CA SER A 39 15.96 -14.80 -12.14
C SER A 39 14.46 -14.94 -11.87
N LYS A 40 13.94 -14.28 -10.82
CA LYS A 40 12.54 -14.40 -10.36
C LYS A 40 11.76 -13.09 -10.37
N GLY A 41 12.41 -11.97 -10.70
CA GLY A 41 11.84 -10.64 -10.70
C GLY A 41 11.87 -9.95 -9.32
N VAL A 42 10.99 -8.97 -9.14
CA VAL A 42 10.89 -8.20 -7.89
C VAL A 42 9.86 -8.86 -6.97
N LYS A 43 10.31 -9.25 -5.77
CA LYS A 43 9.42 -9.65 -4.68
C LYS A 43 9.24 -8.47 -3.73
N ILE A 44 8.03 -7.96 -3.60
CA ILE A 44 7.68 -6.96 -2.59
C ILE A 44 6.95 -7.61 -1.42
N SER A 45 7.23 -7.14 -0.21
CA SER A 45 6.51 -7.49 1.01
C SER A 45 5.65 -6.31 1.41
N LEU A 46 4.36 -6.55 1.63
CA LEU A 46 3.36 -5.55 1.92
C LEU A 46 2.68 -5.89 3.26
N ASP A 47 2.21 -4.86 3.93
CA ASP A 47 1.30 -4.95 5.06
C ASP A 47 0.09 -4.06 4.78
N TRP A 48 -1.09 -4.46 5.26
CA TRP A 48 -2.34 -3.75 5.01
C TRP A 48 -3.36 -4.02 6.12
N ASN A 49 -4.33 -3.12 6.27
CA ASN A 49 -5.49 -3.39 7.12
C ASN A 49 -6.67 -3.97 6.33
N LYS A 50 -7.68 -4.40 7.08
CA LYS A 50 -8.92 -4.96 6.53
C LYS A 50 -9.67 -3.94 5.67
N GLU A 51 -9.68 -2.69 6.08
CA GLU A 51 -10.39 -1.59 5.45
C GLU A 51 -9.83 -1.31 4.05
N PHE A 52 -8.52 -1.50 3.85
CA PHE A 52 -7.91 -1.47 2.52
C PHE A 52 -8.45 -2.59 1.63
N VAL A 53 -8.54 -3.82 2.14
CA VAL A 53 -9.09 -4.95 1.35
C VAL A 53 -10.56 -4.74 1.04
N ASP A 54 -11.35 -4.23 1.99
CA ASP A 54 -12.76 -3.90 1.78
C ASP A 54 -12.91 -2.83 0.69
N TYR A 55 -12.06 -1.78 0.71
CA TYR A 55 -12.00 -0.77 -0.35
C TYR A 55 -11.71 -1.39 -1.72
N LEU A 56 -10.75 -2.32 -1.81
CA LEU A 56 -10.45 -3.01 -3.08
C LEU A 56 -11.64 -3.82 -3.59
N ARG A 57 -12.34 -4.53 -2.71
CA ARG A 57 -13.54 -5.33 -3.04
C ARG A 57 -14.70 -4.46 -3.53
N GLU A 58 -14.92 -3.32 -2.89
CA GLU A 58 -15.91 -2.33 -3.32
C GLU A 58 -15.63 -1.85 -4.75
N ASN A 59 -14.35 -1.69 -5.10
CA ASN A 59 -13.84 -1.37 -6.43
C ASN A 59 -13.74 -2.58 -7.38
N LYS A 60 -14.45 -3.69 -7.08
CA LYS A 60 -14.56 -4.90 -7.92
C LYS A 60 -13.25 -5.69 -8.08
N ILE A 61 -12.27 -5.45 -7.22
CA ILE A 61 -11.07 -6.29 -7.12
C ILE A 61 -11.38 -7.43 -6.15
N THR A 62 -11.68 -8.60 -6.73
CA THR A 62 -12.06 -9.81 -6.00
C THR A 62 -10.99 -10.90 -6.08
N GLY A 63 -11.00 -11.80 -5.09
CA GLY A 63 -10.08 -12.92 -4.92
C GLY A 63 -10.64 -13.95 -3.92
N THR A 64 -9.96 -15.08 -3.76
CA THR A 64 -10.35 -16.17 -2.85
C THR A 64 -10.23 -15.78 -1.37
N ASP A 65 -9.30 -14.87 -1.09
CA ASP A 65 -8.92 -14.40 0.23
C ASP A 65 -8.33 -12.98 0.11
N ASP A 66 -7.95 -12.38 1.24
CA ASP A 66 -7.40 -11.02 1.29
C ASP A 66 -6.07 -10.90 0.51
N GLU A 67 -5.22 -11.93 0.56
CA GLU A 67 -3.92 -11.94 -0.13
C GLU A 67 -4.12 -11.97 -1.65
N ALA A 68 -5.04 -12.80 -2.15
CA ALA A 68 -5.40 -12.85 -3.57
C ALA A 68 -5.97 -11.52 -4.07
N VAL A 69 -6.77 -10.81 -3.24
CA VAL A 69 -7.28 -9.47 -3.57
C VAL A 69 -6.14 -8.46 -3.71
N VAL A 70 -5.23 -8.42 -2.73
CA VAL A 70 -4.09 -7.48 -2.74
C VAL A 70 -3.11 -7.81 -3.87
N GLN A 71 -2.83 -9.09 -4.13
CA GLN A 71 -1.96 -9.52 -5.23
C GLN A 71 -2.52 -9.07 -6.59
N LYS A 72 -3.85 -9.18 -6.78
CA LYS A 72 -4.52 -8.70 -7.99
C LYS A 72 -4.36 -7.19 -8.15
N TRP A 73 -4.57 -6.42 -7.09
CA TRP A 73 -4.35 -4.97 -7.08
C TRP A 73 -2.90 -4.59 -7.43
N VAL A 74 -1.90 -5.25 -6.82
CA VAL A 74 -0.48 -5.04 -7.13
C VAL A 74 -0.17 -5.30 -8.60
N THR A 75 -0.76 -6.37 -9.17
CA THR A 75 -0.55 -6.72 -10.58
C THR A 75 -1.10 -5.64 -11.51
N MET A 76 -2.26 -5.07 -11.19
CA MET A 76 -2.84 -3.95 -11.94
C MET A 76 -1.94 -2.71 -11.84
N LEU A 77 -1.49 -2.36 -10.64
CA LEU A 77 -0.58 -1.23 -10.41
C LEU A 77 0.71 -1.34 -11.23
N PHE A 78 1.33 -2.52 -11.28
CA PHE A 78 2.53 -2.73 -12.10
C PHE A 78 2.27 -2.62 -13.60
N ARG A 79 1.11 -3.12 -14.07
CA ARG A 79 0.75 -3.02 -15.48
C ARG A 79 0.56 -1.57 -15.89
N ASP A 80 -0.22 -0.81 -15.12
CA ASP A 80 -0.52 0.59 -15.42
C ASP A 80 0.78 1.43 -15.47
N MET A 81 1.69 1.21 -14.52
CA MET A 81 3.02 1.83 -14.52
C MET A 81 3.89 1.45 -15.73
N MET A 82 3.77 0.23 -16.27
CA MET A 82 4.47 -0.19 -17.48
C MET A 82 3.86 0.37 -18.76
N GLU A 83 2.56 0.64 -18.78
CA GLU A 83 1.87 1.24 -19.93
C GLU A 83 2.21 2.73 -20.04
N GLU A 84 2.19 3.48 -18.93
CA GLU A 84 2.63 4.88 -18.87
C GLU A 84 4.10 5.07 -19.30
N GLY A 85 4.96 4.07 -19.05
CA GLY A 85 6.37 4.11 -19.45
C GLY A 85 6.62 3.99 -20.96
N LYS A 86 5.68 3.41 -21.73
CA LYS A 86 5.85 3.16 -23.18
C LYS A 86 5.49 4.37 -24.05
N GLU A 87 4.63 5.26 -23.56
CA GLU A 87 4.22 6.46 -24.32
C GLU A 87 5.33 7.52 -24.45
N ASN A 88 6.48 7.34 -23.75
CA ASN A 88 7.61 8.28 -23.79
C ASN A 88 8.80 7.81 -24.66
N THR A 89 8.69 6.71 -25.41
CA THR A 89 9.82 6.14 -26.19
C THR A 89 9.64 6.09 -27.70
N ASP A 90 8.52 6.57 -28.25
CA ASP A 90 8.34 6.69 -29.70
C ASP A 90 8.74 8.09 -30.17
N GLU A 91 10.04 8.40 -30.25
CA GLU A 91 10.58 9.47 -31.10
C GLU A 91 12.12 9.46 -31.08
N THR A 92 12.74 8.71 -32.01
CA THR A 92 13.95 9.08 -32.78
C THR A 92 14.42 7.88 -33.62
N THR A 93 13.62 7.50 -34.62
CA THR A 93 14.16 6.83 -35.81
C THR A 93 15.01 7.86 -36.54
N ASN A 94 16.30 7.89 -36.22
CA ASN A 94 17.28 8.70 -36.90
C ASN A 94 17.65 7.96 -38.21
N GLU A 95 16.85 8.19 -39.25
CA GLU A 95 17.19 7.79 -40.62
C GLU A 95 18.34 8.68 -41.12
N PHE A 96 19.56 8.27 -40.85
CA PHE A 96 20.73 8.64 -41.65
C PHE A 96 21.17 7.40 -42.41
N GLU A 97 20.67 7.23 -43.64
CA GLU A 97 21.38 6.63 -44.77
C GLU A 97 20.92 7.28 -46.08
#